data_AF-A0A962GY70-F1
#
_entry.id   AF-A0A962GY70-F1
#
_cell.length_a   1.000
_cell.length_b   1.000
_cell.length_c   1.000
_cell.angle_alpha   90.00
_cell.angle_beta   90.00
_cell.angle_gamma   90.00
#
_symmetry.space_group_name_H-M   'P 1'
#
loop_
_entity.id
_entity.type
_entity.pdbx_description
1 polymer ?
#
loop_
_entity_poly.entity_id
_entity_poly.type
_entity_poly.pdbx_seq_one_letter_code
_entity_poly.pdbx_strand_id
1 'polypeptide(L)'
;MDAYRLSEIDAMGASTSDPVQELRQEVHALAERLSPDATWGDVLEYARYRLAVQEGMAAARRGEFASDEEVSRLYLKLGIES
;
A
#
# COMPACT_ATOMS: atom_id res chain seq x y z
N MET A 1 30.79 39.13 1.86
CA MET A 1 29.39 39.07 2.34
C MET A 1 28.65 38.11 1.43
N ASP A 2 28.83 36.80 1.64
CA ASP A 2 28.21 35.74 0.83
C ASP A 2 27.45 34.76 1.72
N ALA A 3 26.74 35.28 2.72
CA ALA A 3 25.90 34.48 3.61
C ALA A 3 24.44 34.40 3.14
N TYR A 4 24.04 35.20 2.13
CA TYR A 4 22.66 35.28 1.66
C TYR A 4 22.32 34.33 0.49
N ARG A 5 23.32 33.72 -0.17
CA ARG A 5 23.08 32.89 -1.36
C ARG A 5 22.92 31.39 -1.06
N LEU A 6 23.28 30.97 0.16
CA LEU A 6 23.20 29.56 0.58
C LEU A 6 21.85 29.21 1.21
N SER A 7 21.01 30.19 1.59
CA SER A 7 19.68 29.94 2.14
C SER A 7 18.59 29.77 1.07
N GLU A 8 18.84 30.14 -0.18
CA GLU A 8 17.86 29.99 -1.27
C GLU A 8 17.95 28.63 -1.97
N ILE A 9 19.07 27.91 -1.84
CA ILE A 9 19.26 26.62 -2.52
C ILE A 9 18.65 25.46 -1.70
N ASP A 10 18.70 25.52 -0.37
CA ASP A 10 18.06 24.50 0.48
C ASP A 10 16.51 24.60 0.49
N ALA A 11 15.95 25.75 0.08
CA ALA A 11 14.51 25.92 -0.05
C ALA A 11 13.92 25.36 -1.36
N MET A 12 14.76 24.95 -2.31
CA MET A 12 14.34 24.52 -3.66
C MET A 12 14.37 23.00 -3.88
N GLY A 13 14.66 22.20 -2.84
CA GLY A 13 14.79 20.74 -2.94
C GLY A 13 13.77 19.90 -2.18
N ALA A 14 12.98 20.50 -1.26
CA ALA A 14 11.90 19.78 -0.61
C ALA A 14 10.65 19.90 -1.49
N SER A 15 10.47 18.95 -2.41
CA SER A 15 9.15 18.70 -2.99
C SER A 15 8.23 18.28 -1.85
N THR A 16 7.61 19.24 -1.16
CA THR A 16 6.42 19.02 -0.35
C THR A 16 5.28 18.72 -1.32
N SER A 17 5.34 17.54 -1.94
CA SER A 17 4.25 17.02 -2.73
C SER A 17 3.00 17.04 -1.87
N ASP A 18 1.94 17.63 -2.41
CA ASP A 18 0.64 17.66 -1.73
C ASP A 18 0.22 16.21 -1.48
N PRO A 19 -0.05 15.79 -0.22
CA PRO A 19 -0.42 14.42 0.09
C PRO A 19 -1.67 13.95 -0.68
N VAL A 20 -2.56 14.89 -1.06
CA VAL A 20 -3.71 14.57 -1.92
C VAL A 20 -3.24 14.21 -3.34
N GLN A 21 -2.24 14.92 -3.87
CA GLN A 21 -1.69 14.65 -5.18
C GLN A 21 -0.91 13.33 -5.23
N GLU A 22 -0.15 13.02 -4.16
CA GLU A 22 0.51 11.73 -4.02
C GLU A 22 -0.50 10.59 -4.01
N LEU A 23 -1.56 10.71 -3.19
CA LEU A 23 -2.63 9.73 -3.13
C LEU A 23 -3.32 9.53 -4.50
N ARG A 24 -3.58 10.62 -5.23
CA ARG A 24 -4.14 10.53 -6.59
C ARG A 24 -3.22 9.78 -7.55
N GLN A 25 -1.91 10.00 -7.47
CA GLN A 25 -0.95 9.27 -8.30
C GLN A 25 -0.90 7.79 -7.92
N GLU A 26 -0.94 7.45 -6.64
CA GLU A 26 -0.98 6.05 -6.19
C GLU A 26 -2.24 5.32 -6.67
N VAL A 27 -3.40 5.97 -6.56
CA VAL A 27 -4.68 5.43 -7.04
C VAL A 27 -4.64 5.21 -8.55
N HIS A 28 -4.11 6.18 -9.29
CA HIS A 28 -3.95 6.05 -10.74
C HIS A 28 -3.01 4.89 -11.11
N ALA A 29 -1.85 4.80 -10.45
CA ALA A 29 -0.90 3.72 -10.66
C ALA A 29 -1.48 2.34 -10.29
N LEU A 30 -2.39 2.28 -9.32
CA LEU A 30 -3.15 1.06 -9.02
C LEU A 30 -4.08 0.68 -10.18
N ALA A 31 -4.85 1.64 -10.70
CA ALA A 31 -5.78 1.41 -11.79
C ALA A 31 -5.08 0.90 -13.05
N GLU A 32 -3.92 1.46 -13.40
CA GLU A 32 -3.10 1.03 -14.55
C GLU A 32 -2.58 -0.41 -14.45
N ARG A 33 -2.50 -0.97 -13.23
CA ARG A 33 -2.04 -2.35 -13.01
C ARG A 33 -3.16 -3.38 -13.09
N LEU A 34 -4.41 -2.94 -13.04
CA LEU A 34 -5.57 -3.81 -13.12
C LEU A 34 -5.99 -4.02 -14.58
N SER A 35 -6.94 -4.92 -14.79
CA SER A 35 -7.56 -5.11 -16.09
C SER A 35 -8.14 -3.77 -16.60
N PRO A 36 -8.12 -3.50 -17.91
CA PRO A 36 -8.82 -2.33 -18.47
C PRO A 36 -10.32 -2.32 -18.17
N ASP A 37 -10.91 -3.49 -17.89
CA ASP A 37 -12.31 -3.63 -17.49
C ASP A 37 -12.53 -3.52 -15.97
N ALA A 38 -11.47 -3.25 -15.19
CA ALA A 38 -11.55 -3.16 -13.74
C ALA A 38 -12.37 -1.96 -13.29
N THR A 39 -13.17 -2.18 -12.25
CA THR A 39 -13.99 -1.17 -11.61
C THR A 39 -13.24 -0.49 -10.47
N TRP A 40 -13.78 0.63 -9.98
CA TRP A 40 -13.30 1.25 -8.74
C TRP A 40 -13.42 0.33 -7.52
N GLY A 41 -14.34 -0.64 -7.55
CA GLY A 41 -14.44 -1.69 -6.54
C GLY A 41 -13.19 -2.56 -6.53
N ASP A 42 -12.72 -2.97 -7.70
CA ASP A 42 -11.52 -3.80 -7.85
C ASP A 42 -10.24 -3.06 -7.41
N VAL A 43 -10.16 -1.74 -7.68
CA VAL A 43 -9.07 -0.88 -7.17
C VAL A 43 -9.04 -0.87 -5.65
N LEU A 44 -10.19 -0.69 -5.01
CA LEU A 44 -10.30 -0.69 -3.55
C LEU A 44 -9.97 -2.06 -2.95
N GLU A 45 -10.44 -3.13 -3.57
CA GLU A 45 -10.15 -4.50 -3.14
C GLU A 45 -8.65 -4.80 -3.26
N TYR A 46 -8.02 -4.42 -4.37
CA TYR A 46 -6.58 -4.59 -4.54
C TYR A 46 -5.75 -3.78 -3.53
N ALA A 47 -6.18 -2.55 -3.22
CA ALA A 47 -5.55 -1.74 -2.17
C ALA A 47 -5.63 -2.42 -0.80
N ARG A 48 -6.80 -2.97 -0.43
CA ARG A 48 -6.99 -3.72 0.82
C ARG A 48 -6.14 -4.99 0.86
N TYR A 49 -6.09 -5.73 -0.25
CA TYR A 49 -5.24 -6.90 -0.38
C TYR A 49 -3.77 -6.56 -0.14
N ARG A 50 -3.25 -5.50 -0.77
CA ARG A 50 -1.86 -5.05 -0.58
C ARG A 50 -1.55 -4.72 0.89
N LEU A 51 -2.48 -4.06 1.58
CA LEU A 51 -2.32 -3.77 3.00
C LEU A 51 -2.24 -5.05 3.84
N ALA A 52 -3.18 -5.98 3.62
CA ALA A 52 -3.19 -7.27 4.33
C ALA A 52 -1.89 -8.08 4.08
N VAL A 53 -1.35 -8.05 2.86
CA VAL A 53 -0.05 -8.68 2.55
C VAL A 53 1.09 -8.01 3.32
N GLN A 54 1.14 -6.67 3.34
CA GLN A 54 2.17 -5.93 4.08
C GLN A 54 2.13 -6.24 5.58
N GLU A 55 0.93 -6.28 6.15
CA GLU A 55 0.71 -6.66 7.55
C GLU A 55 1.13 -8.11 7.82
N GLY A 56 0.75 -9.04 6.95
CA GLY A 56 1.17 -10.45 7.04
C GLY A 56 2.68 -10.63 6.95
N MET A 57 3.35 -9.90 6.03
CA MET A 57 4.82 -9.89 5.96
C MET A 57 5.46 -9.33 7.23
N ALA A 58 4.86 -8.31 7.83
CA ALA A 58 5.35 -7.74 9.09
C ALA A 58 5.17 -8.72 10.26
N ALA A 59 4.04 -9.42 10.34
CA ALA A 59 3.79 -10.46 11.34
C ALA A 59 4.75 -11.66 11.17
N ALA A 60 4.94 -12.14 9.94
CA ALA A 60 5.88 -13.21 9.63
C ALA A 60 7.32 -12.87 10.04
N ARG A 61 7.76 -11.63 9.82
CA ARG A 61 9.09 -11.15 10.30
C ARG A 61 9.24 -11.19 11.82
N ARG A 62 8.14 -11.11 12.58
CA ARG A 62 8.12 -11.25 14.04
C ARG A 62 7.94 -12.70 14.50
N GLY A 63 7.76 -13.65 13.59
CA GLY A 63 7.43 -15.04 13.91
C GLY A 63 5.97 -15.27 14.29
N GLU A 64 5.11 -14.27 14.08
CA GLU A 64 3.67 -14.34 14.36
C GLU A 64 2.94 -14.92 13.16
N PHE A 65 2.95 -16.25 13.04
CA PHE A 65 2.18 -16.96 12.02
C PHE A 65 0.81 -17.34 12.57
N ALA A 66 -0.19 -17.43 11.68
CA ALA A 66 -1.47 -18.03 12.04
C ALA A 66 -1.25 -19.49 12.46
N SER A 67 -1.95 -19.90 13.51
CA SER A 67 -2.00 -21.30 13.93
C SER A 67 -2.78 -22.15 12.93
N ASP A 68 -2.53 -23.46 12.94
CA ASP A 68 -3.24 -24.43 12.07
C ASP A 68 -4.76 -24.35 12.23
N GLU A 69 -5.23 -24.05 13.45
CA GLU A 69 -6.67 -23.90 13.73
C GLU A 69 -7.24 -22.62 13.10
N GLU A 70 -6.51 -21.50 13.14
CA GLU A 70 -6.91 -20.25 12.50
C GLU A 70 -6.94 -20.39 10.98
N VAL A 71 -5.95 -21.08 10.40
CA VAL A 71 -5.91 -21.39 8.97
C VAL A 71 -7.11 -22.27 8.58
N SER A 72 -7.36 -23.35 9.31
CA SER A 72 -8.47 -24.27 9.04
C SER A 72 -9.83 -23.55 9.11
N ARG A 73 -10.02 -22.68 10.12
CA ARG A 73 -11.25 -21.89 10.28
C ARG A 73 -11.45 -20.90 9.14
N LEU A 74 -10.39 -20.27 8.66
CA LEU A 74 -10.45 -19.38 7.51
C LEU A 74 -10.81 -20.14 6.23
N TYR A 75 -10.25 -21.33 6.02
CA TYR A 75 -10.50 -22.14 4.83
C TYR A 75 -11.97 -22.59 4.77
N LEU A 76 -12.51 -23.03 5.91
CA LEU A 76 -13.95 -23.36 6.04
C LEU A 76 -14.84 -22.15 5.74
N LYS A 77 -14.48 -20.95 6.23
CA LYS A 77 -15.23 -19.72 5.95
C LYS A 77 -15.25 -19.39 4.44
N LEU A 78 -14.17 -19.72 3.72
CA LEU A 78 -14.04 -19.49 2.29
C LEU A 78 -14.62 -20.64 1.44
N GLY A 79 -15.17 -21.69 2.07
CA GLY A 79 -15.73 -22.85 1.36
C GLY A 79 -14.68 -23.72 0.69
N ILE A 80 -13.43 -23.65 1.13
CA ILE A 80 -12.33 -24.48 0.63
C ILE A 80 -12.29 -25.75 1.47
N GLU A 81 -12.58 -26.90 0.84
CA GLU A 81 -12.42 -28.21 1.48
C GLU A 81 -10.92 -28.54 1.60
N SER A 82 -10.51 -28.89 2.81
CA SER A 82 -9.15 -29.32 3.16
C SER A 82 -9.00 -30.83 3.09
#